data_AF-A0A1G8XDC2-F1
#
_entry.id   AF-A0A1G8XDC2-F1
#
_cell.length_a   1.000
_cell.length_b   1.000
_cell.length_c   1.000
_cell.angle_alpha   90.00
_cell.angle_beta   90.00
_cell.angle_gamma   90.00
#
_symmetry.space_group_name_H-M   'P 1'
#
loop_
_entity.id
_entity.type
_entity.pdbx_description
1 polymer ?
#
loop_
_entity_poly.entity_id
_entity_poly.type
_entity_poly.pdbx_seq_one_letter_code
_entity_poly.pdbx_strand_id
1 'polypeptide(L)'
;MAGKDTRGLEEIVEQHLAGTGWDADREEVARGMYRVIGLDPETSRRRLVLVVPAVTAAVTVEDIEWLVDDAESAGADIVEVTAAGTVTDQARQRADQYNISVEDPDSYQSTGGAGQQRQTQSRGRQQPPQQQSPGVDGGQSPPQQSPGVDSGQRPPRGQASQPRGQMSREGHSNANPAAMLSSGFRPVGGFLYGLLGFILSFTFTTIYFFYRLNEITDGNIDAVLPDEIQAFGWAFYNANMVDITVSAGGASVEVINYLDRIDKLNGVVFYGMIALMLFISGYSVASRVTDPLTGPEGAVAGASVVVGYLPLLAAGTFLFTTEELGATAGPEIGVTLLLWGIIYSVVFGGIGGYLSRGL
;
A
#
# COMPACT_ATOMS: atom_id res chain seq x y z
N MET A 1 -2.39 8.91 16.86
CA MET A 1 -2.37 7.88 17.92
C MET A 1 -1.15 7.02 17.66
N ALA A 2 -0.30 6.82 18.68
CA ALA A 2 0.95 6.07 18.54
C ALA A 2 0.63 4.61 18.20
N GLY A 3 1.40 4.00 17.27
CA GLY A 3 1.31 2.57 16.99
C GLY A 3 1.54 1.80 18.29
N LYS A 4 0.47 1.24 18.86
CA LYS A 4 0.57 0.26 19.94
C LYS A 4 1.31 -0.93 19.35
N ASP A 5 2.50 -1.20 19.88
CA ASP A 5 3.26 -2.39 19.57
C ASP A 5 2.38 -3.60 19.95
N THR A 6 1.86 -4.31 18.96
CA THR A 6 0.97 -5.46 19.19
C THR A 6 1.74 -6.75 19.47
N ARG A 7 3.08 -6.69 19.40
CA ARG A 7 3.95 -7.73 19.92
C ARG A 7 3.80 -7.71 21.45
N GLY A 8 2.97 -8.58 21.99
CA GLY A 8 2.69 -8.64 23.41
C GLY A 8 1.21 -8.64 23.80
N LEU A 9 0.27 -8.64 22.84
CA LEU A 9 -1.14 -8.88 23.19
C LEU A 9 -1.29 -10.26 23.84
N GLU A 10 -0.64 -11.26 23.25
CA GLU A 10 -0.54 -12.63 23.74
C GLU A 10 0.09 -12.68 25.14
N GLU A 11 1.16 -11.92 25.37
CA GLU A 11 1.83 -11.86 26.68
C GLU A 11 0.96 -11.17 27.74
N ILE A 12 0.20 -10.13 27.35
CA ILE A 12 -0.76 -9.45 28.25
C ILE A 12 -1.89 -10.40 28.66
N VAL A 13 -2.44 -11.17 27.71
CA VAL A 13 -3.50 -12.16 27.99
C VAL A 13 -2.96 -13.28 28.88
N GLU A 14 -1.77 -13.80 28.57
CA GLU A 14 -1.09 -14.84 29.36
C GLU A 14 -0.82 -14.35 30.79
N GLN A 15 -0.26 -13.15 30.95
CA GLN A 15 -0.02 -12.53 32.26
C GLN A 15 -1.31 -12.26 33.04
N HIS A 16 -2.38 -11.84 32.35
CA HIS A 16 -3.69 -11.63 32.98
C HIS A 16 -4.25 -12.95 33.51
N LEU A 17 -4.26 -14.00 32.69
CA LEU A 17 -4.74 -15.32 33.08
C LEU A 17 -3.91 -15.89 34.25
N ALA A 18 -2.58 -15.82 34.15
CA ALA A 18 -1.68 -16.21 35.24
C ALA A 18 -1.93 -15.40 36.52
N GLY A 19 -2.19 -14.09 36.40
CA GLY A 19 -2.51 -13.20 37.50
C GLY A 19 -3.84 -13.53 38.21
N THR A 20 -4.77 -14.15 37.49
CA THR A 20 -6.01 -14.69 38.06
C THR A 20 -5.84 -16.09 38.67
N GLY A 21 -4.62 -16.65 38.68
CA GLY A 21 -4.31 -17.96 39.25
C GLY A 21 -4.52 -19.13 38.28
N TRP A 22 -4.66 -18.87 36.99
CA TRP A 22 -4.89 -19.89 35.98
C TRP A 22 -3.55 -20.43 35.48
N ASP A 23 -3.45 -21.76 35.37
CA ASP A 23 -2.34 -22.41 34.67
C ASP A 23 -2.66 -22.37 33.17
N ALA A 24 -1.94 -21.53 32.44
CA ALA A 24 -2.26 -21.18 31.06
C ALA A 24 -1.21 -21.75 30.11
N ASP A 25 -1.63 -22.63 29.20
CA ASP A 25 -0.79 -23.13 28.12
C ASP A 25 -1.13 -22.38 26.83
N ARG A 26 -0.09 -21.82 26.20
CA ARG A 26 -0.17 -21.12 24.92
C ARG A 26 0.18 -22.06 23.77
N GLU A 27 -0.70 -22.12 22.77
CA GLU A 27 -0.48 -22.86 21.53
C GLU A 27 -0.78 -21.96 20.33
N GLU A 28 0.13 -21.93 19.35
CA GLU A 28 -0.14 -21.26 18.07
C GLU A 28 -0.98 -22.19 17.20
N VAL A 29 -2.12 -21.69 16.72
CA VAL A 29 -3.10 -22.50 15.98
C VAL A 29 -3.01 -22.25 14.48
N ALA A 30 -3.39 -21.05 14.03
CA ALA A 30 -3.38 -20.70 12.61
C ALA A 30 -3.28 -19.19 12.38
N ARG A 31 -2.69 -18.76 11.26
CA ARG A 31 -2.64 -17.34 10.81
C ARG A 31 -2.08 -16.36 11.87
N GLY A 32 -1.18 -16.83 12.74
CA GLY A 32 -0.64 -16.04 13.84
C GLY A 32 -1.62 -15.81 15.01
N MET A 33 -2.75 -16.54 15.04
CA MET A 33 -3.64 -16.59 16.19
C MET A 33 -3.09 -17.56 17.23
N TYR A 34 -3.27 -17.19 18.50
CA TYR A 34 -2.88 -18.02 19.63
C TYR A 34 -4.12 -18.49 20.37
N ARG A 35 -4.09 -19.75 20.77
CA ARG A 35 -5.02 -20.32 21.72
C ARG A 35 -4.36 -20.32 23.08
N VAL A 36 -5.07 -19.82 24.08
CA VAL A 36 -4.67 -19.96 25.48
C VAL A 36 -5.75 -20.75 26.20
N ILE A 37 -5.38 -21.91 26.75
CA ILE A 37 -6.26 -22.72 27.58
C ILE A 37 -5.80 -22.61 29.02
N GLY A 38 -6.74 -22.39 29.93
CA GLY A 38 -6.45 -22.47 31.35
C GLY A 38 -7.57 -23.11 32.16
N LEU A 39 -7.24 -23.48 33.39
CA LEU A 39 -8.17 -24.01 34.38
C LEU A 39 -8.36 -23.00 35.53
N ASP A 40 -9.61 -22.68 35.82
CA ASP A 40 -9.96 -21.86 36.99
C ASP A 40 -9.65 -22.64 38.27
N PRO A 41 -8.77 -22.13 39.16
CA PRO A 41 -8.42 -22.83 40.39
C PRO A 41 -9.60 -22.94 41.39
N GLU A 42 -10.57 -22.04 41.33
CA GLU A 42 -11.72 -22.01 42.24
C GLU A 42 -12.88 -22.85 41.70
N THR A 43 -13.17 -22.75 40.40
CA THR A 43 -14.35 -23.40 39.81
C THR A 43 -14.04 -24.70 39.08
N SER A 44 -12.76 -25.01 38.85
CA SER A 44 -12.30 -26.12 38.00
C SER A 44 -12.89 -26.10 36.57
N ARG A 45 -13.38 -24.94 36.12
CA ARG A 45 -13.89 -24.75 34.77
C ARG A 45 -12.73 -24.48 33.83
N ARG A 46 -12.79 -25.04 32.62
CA ARG A 46 -11.82 -24.80 31.55
C ARG A 46 -12.24 -23.56 30.77
N ARG A 47 -11.31 -22.64 30.53
CA ARG A 47 -11.52 -21.47 29.67
C ARG A 47 -10.57 -21.55 28.50
N LEU A 48 -11.10 -21.23 27.33
CA LEU A 48 -10.35 -21.16 26.11
C LEU A 48 -10.49 -19.76 25.54
N VAL A 49 -9.36 -19.09 25.38
CA VAL A 49 -9.29 -17.73 24.86
C VAL A 49 -8.55 -17.77 23.53
N LEU A 50 -9.22 -17.33 22.46
CA LEU A 50 -8.60 -17.07 21.18
C LEU A 50 -8.05 -15.66 21.17
N VAL A 51 -6.74 -15.54 20.97
CA VAL A 51 -6.02 -14.28 20.91
C VAL A 51 -5.61 -14.02 19.47
N VAL A 52 -6.09 -12.92 18.91
CA VAL A 52 -5.78 -12.48 17.54
C VAL A 52 -4.89 -11.23 17.62
N PRO A 53 -3.55 -11.41 17.60
CA PRO A 53 -2.59 -10.34 17.90
C PRO A 53 -2.38 -9.35 16.75
N ALA A 54 -2.78 -9.69 15.52
CA ALA A 54 -2.55 -8.84 14.37
C ALA A 54 -3.65 -7.76 14.22
N VAL A 55 -3.26 -6.48 14.19
CA VAL A 55 -4.16 -5.33 13.96
C VAL A 55 -4.88 -5.42 12.61
N THR A 56 -4.25 -6.09 11.64
CA THR A 56 -4.75 -6.23 10.26
C THR A 56 -5.56 -7.52 10.04
N ALA A 57 -5.61 -8.43 11.00
CA ALA A 57 -6.45 -9.62 10.91
C ALA A 57 -7.87 -9.27 11.37
N ALA A 58 -8.85 -9.46 10.48
CA ALA A 58 -10.25 -9.42 10.88
C ALA A 58 -10.67 -10.78 11.44
N VAL A 59 -11.38 -10.79 12.57
CA VAL A 59 -12.02 -12.02 13.06
C VAL A 59 -13.31 -12.23 12.27
N THR A 60 -13.34 -13.33 11.54
CA THR A 60 -14.42 -13.70 10.62
C THR A 60 -15.38 -14.71 11.27
N VAL A 61 -16.49 -15.02 10.58
CA VAL A 61 -17.43 -16.06 11.02
C VAL A 61 -16.76 -17.44 11.03
N GLU A 62 -15.87 -17.72 10.08
CA GLU A 62 -15.14 -18.98 9.99
C GLU A 62 -14.24 -19.19 11.23
N ASP A 63 -13.57 -18.13 11.69
CA ASP A 63 -12.72 -18.19 12.89
C ASP A 63 -13.55 -18.48 14.15
N ILE A 64 -14.77 -17.95 14.23
CA ILE A 64 -15.71 -18.23 15.34
C ILE A 64 -16.22 -19.67 15.28
N GLU A 65 -16.59 -20.18 14.10
CA GLU A 65 -17.04 -21.57 13.94
C GLU A 65 -15.92 -22.56 14.29
N TRP A 66 -14.70 -22.30 13.81
CA TRP A 66 -13.52 -23.08 14.19
C TRP A 66 -13.28 -23.06 15.70
N LEU A 67 -13.43 -21.90 16.35
CA LEU A 67 -13.25 -21.76 17.79
C LEU A 67 -14.27 -22.57 18.60
N VAL A 68 -15.51 -22.67 18.12
CA VAL A 68 -16.56 -23.50 18.75
C VAL A 68 -16.17 -24.97 18.70
N ASP A 69 -15.76 -25.45 17.52
CA ASP A 69 -15.34 -26.85 17.34
C ASP A 69 -14.11 -27.18 18.23
N ASP A 70 -13.15 -26.27 18.30
CA ASP A 70 -11.96 -26.43 19.14
C ASP A 70 -12.31 -26.42 20.64
N ALA A 71 -13.20 -25.53 21.06
CA ALA A 71 -13.69 -25.46 22.44
C ALA A 71 -14.44 -26.73 22.87
N GLU A 72 -15.28 -27.31 22.00
CA GLU A 72 -15.95 -28.57 22.26
C GLU A 72 -14.94 -29.71 22.42
N SER A 73 -13.93 -29.75 21.53
CA SER A 73 -12.87 -30.77 21.58
C SER A 73 -12.00 -30.69 22.85
N ALA A 74 -11.72 -29.47 23.31
CA ALA A 74 -10.94 -29.20 24.53
C ALA A 74 -11.76 -29.38 25.82
N GLY A 75 -13.09 -29.48 25.70
CA GLY A 75 -14.02 -29.47 26.83
C GLY A 75 -13.99 -28.14 27.58
N ALA A 76 -13.90 -27.02 26.86
CA ALA A 76 -13.91 -25.69 27.44
C ALA A 76 -15.33 -25.29 27.87
N ASP A 77 -15.46 -24.76 29.08
CA ASP A 77 -16.73 -24.30 29.65
C ASP A 77 -16.99 -22.81 29.37
N ILE A 78 -15.94 -22.05 29.06
CA ILE A 78 -15.96 -20.61 28.80
C ILE A 78 -15.09 -20.37 27.56
N VAL A 79 -15.63 -19.64 26.59
CA VAL A 79 -14.95 -19.36 25.32
C VAL A 79 -14.97 -17.86 25.07
N GLU A 80 -13.81 -17.31 24.75
CA GLU A 80 -13.64 -15.87 24.55
C GLU A 80 -12.73 -15.57 23.37
N VAL A 81 -12.97 -14.41 22.77
CA VAL A 81 -12.17 -13.87 21.67
C VAL A 81 -11.66 -12.51 22.08
N THR A 82 -10.35 -12.30 21.97
CA THR A 82 -9.73 -10.99 22.11
C THR A 82 -8.88 -10.72 20.87
N ALA A 83 -9.10 -9.56 20.25
CA ALA A 83 -8.47 -9.22 18.99
C ALA A 83 -7.89 -7.79 19.03
N ALA A 84 -6.64 -7.64 18.62
CA ALA A 84 -6.05 -6.32 18.34
C ALA A 84 -6.60 -5.70 17.05
N GLY A 85 -7.12 -6.54 16.15
CA GLY A 85 -7.78 -6.15 14.90
C GLY A 85 -9.30 -5.98 15.03
N THR A 86 -9.99 -5.99 13.89
CA THR A 86 -11.46 -5.80 13.86
C THR A 86 -12.18 -7.13 13.98
N VAL A 87 -13.15 -7.26 14.88
CA VAL A 87 -14.12 -8.36 14.84
C VAL A 87 -15.29 -7.94 13.96
N THR A 88 -15.52 -8.67 12.88
CA THR A 88 -16.59 -8.33 11.92
C THR A 88 -17.96 -8.40 12.61
N ASP A 89 -18.94 -7.62 12.14
CA ASP A 89 -20.28 -7.62 12.74
C ASP A 89 -20.97 -8.99 12.63
N GLN A 90 -20.73 -9.71 11.53
CA GLN A 90 -21.20 -11.08 11.36
C GLN A 90 -20.54 -12.04 12.34
N ALA A 91 -19.24 -11.90 12.60
CA ALA A 91 -18.53 -12.69 13.60
C ALA A 91 -19.05 -12.38 15.02
N ARG A 92 -19.31 -11.11 15.37
CA ARG A 92 -19.93 -10.75 16.66
C ARG A 92 -21.31 -11.37 16.81
N GLN A 93 -22.16 -11.23 15.79
CA GLN A 93 -23.49 -11.84 15.80
C GLN A 93 -23.41 -13.36 15.97
N ARG A 94 -22.41 -14.00 15.35
CA ARG A 94 -22.19 -15.44 15.49
C ARG A 94 -21.64 -15.82 16.87
N ALA A 95 -20.71 -15.05 17.41
CA ALA A 95 -20.18 -15.24 18.76
C ALA A 95 -21.31 -15.19 19.80
N ASP A 96 -22.23 -14.22 19.68
CA ASP A 96 -23.42 -14.11 20.54
C ASP A 96 -24.31 -15.35 20.47
N GLN A 97 -24.48 -15.96 19.29
CA GLN A 97 -25.28 -17.19 19.14
C GLN A 97 -24.68 -18.38 19.90
N TYR A 98 -23.36 -18.44 20.01
CA TYR A 98 -22.63 -19.49 20.75
C TYR A 98 -22.27 -19.09 22.18
N ASN A 99 -22.74 -17.92 22.65
CA ASN A 99 -22.40 -17.37 23.96
C ASN A 99 -20.88 -17.22 24.19
N ILE A 100 -20.17 -16.81 23.13
CA ILE A 100 -18.73 -16.48 23.14
C ILE A 100 -18.58 -14.99 23.46
N SER A 101 -17.79 -14.66 24.49
CA SER A 101 -17.52 -13.26 24.83
C SER A 101 -16.48 -12.67 23.88
N VAL A 102 -16.75 -11.50 23.31
CA VAL A 102 -15.78 -10.75 22.51
C VAL A 102 -15.27 -9.59 23.37
N GLU A 103 -14.02 -9.68 23.81
CA GLU A 103 -13.40 -8.68 24.67
C GLU A 103 -12.47 -7.73 23.89
N ASP A 104 -12.46 -6.47 24.32
CA ASP A 104 -11.48 -5.49 23.86
C ASP A 104 -10.14 -5.75 24.58
N PRO A 105 -8.99 -5.75 23.86
CA PRO A 105 -7.66 -5.81 24.46
C PRO A 105 -7.44 -4.97 25.71
N ASP A 106 -8.05 -3.78 25.77
CA ASP A 106 -7.87 -2.85 26.87
C ASP A 106 -8.55 -3.33 28.18
N SER A 107 -9.47 -4.30 28.12
CA SER A 107 -10.08 -4.93 29.33
C SER A 107 -9.03 -5.66 30.18
N TYR A 108 -8.08 -6.34 29.52
CA TYR A 108 -7.03 -7.14 30.16
C TYR A 108 -6.02 -6.27 30.92
N GLN A 109 -5.73 -5.07 30.41
CA GLN A 109 -4.80 -4.12 31.04
C GLN A 109 -5.36 -3.51 32.33
N SER A 110 -6.68 -3.31 32.40
CA SER A 110 -7.33 -2.63 33.54
C SER A 110 -7.37 -3.49 34.82
N THR A 111 -7.36 -4.81 34.67
CA THR A 111 -7.59 -5.75 35.78
C THR A 111 -6.30 -6.12 36.52
N GLY A 112 -5.16 -6.13 35.81
CA GLY A 112 -3.85 -6.46 36.39
C GLY A 112 -3.35 -5.48 37.47
N GLY A 113 -3.86 -4.25 37.49
CA GLY A 113 -3.48 -3.23 38.49
C GLY A 113 -4.29 -3.24 39.79
N ALA A 114 -5.50 -3.80 39.78
CA ALA A 114 -6.42 -3.69 40.92
C ALA A 114 -6.27 -4.81 41.97
N GLY A 115 -5.70 -5.96 41.59
CA GLY A 115 -5.55 -7.14 42.46
C GLY A 115 -4.46 -7.03 43.52
N GLN A 116 -3.37 -6.29 43.27
CA GLN A 116 -2.25 -6.19 44.22
C GLN A 116 -2.41 -5.09 45.29
N GLN A 117 -3.33 -4.13 45.12
CA GLN A 117 -3.49 -3.03 46.10
C GLN A 117 -4.62 -3.23 47.13
N ARG A 118 -5.43 -4.28 47.03
CA ARG A 118 -6.56 -4.49 47.96
C ARG A 118 -6.21 -5.16 49.29
N GLN A 119 -4.96 -5.53 49.57
CA GLN A 119 -4.56 -6.08 50.88
C GLN A 119 -3.89 -5.09 51.86
N THR A 120 -3.71 -3.81 51.53
CA THR A 120 -3.04 -2.85 52.47
C THR A 120 -3.66 -1.46 52.60
N GLN A 121 -4.92 -1.24 52.20
CA GLN A 121 -5.60 0.03 52.50
C GLN A 121 -7.00 -0.15 53.09
N SER A 122 -7.02 -0.59 54.35
CA SER A 122 -8.08 -0.20 55.27
C SER A 122 -7.74 1.16 55.90
N ARG A 123 -8.69 2.09 55.82
CA ARG A 123 -8.77 3.44 56.44
C ARG A 123 -8.11 4.61 55.69
N GLY A 124 -8.94 5.31 54.92
CA GLY A 124 -8.70 6.71 54.50
C GLY A 124 -10.00 7.34 54.01
N ARG A 125 -10.37 8.49 54.58
CA ARG A 125 -11.69 9.15 54.44
C ARG A 125 -12.00 9.63 53.01
N GLN A 126 -13.29 9.53 52.67
CA GLN A 126 -13.94 10.15 51.52
C GLN A 126 -13.88 11.68 51.59
N GLN A 127 -13.54 12.32 50.46
CA GLN A 127 -13.87 13.73 50.16
C GLN A 127 -14.70 13.79 48.87
N PRO A 128 -15.75 14.62 48.80
CA PRO A 128 -16.60 14.74 47.63
C PRO A 128 -16.04 15.71 46.56
N PRO A 129 -16.45 15.56 45.29
CA PRO A 129 -15.91 16.32 44.16
C PRO A 129 -16.46 17.77 44.09
N GLN A 130 -15.57 18.71 43.79
CA GLN A 130 -15.91 20.10 43.46
C GLN A 130 -16.25 20.24 41.97
N GLN A 131 -17.42 20.82 41.71
CA GLN A 131 -17.86 21.34 40.42
C GLN A 131 -17.01 22.56 40.03
N GLN A 132 -16.49 22.60 38.80
CA GLN A 132 -16.03 23.83 38.16
C GLN A 132 -16.64 23.95 36.76
N SER A 133 -17.25 25.12 36.55
CA SER A 133 -18.01 25.56 35.38
C SER A 133 -17.13 25.88 34.16
N PRO A 134 -17.73 26.02 32.95
CA PRO A 134 -17.00 26.27 31.71
C PRO A 134 -16.68 27.76 31.50
N GLY A 135 -15.44 28.04 31.14
CA GLY A 135 -14.95 29.38 30.76
C GLY A 135 -15.13 29.63 29.26
N VAL A 136 -15.82 30.73 28.97
CA VAL A 136 -16.00 31.40 27.69
C VAL A 136 -14.83 32.37 27.45
N ASP A 137 -14.33 32.45 26.22
CA ASP A 137 -13.77 33.64 25.52
C ASP A 137 -12.87 33.12 24.37
N GLY A 138 -12.83 33.66 23.16
CA GLY A 138 -13.21 35.00 22.69
C GLY A 138 -12.02 35.58 21.91
N GLY A 139 -12.18 35.81 20.60
CA GLY A 139 -11.26 36.62 19.78
C GLY A 139 -10.13 35.84 19.11
N GLN A 140 -9.54 36.26 17.99
CA GLN A 140 -9.70 37.44 17.14
C GLN A 140 -9.02 37.10 15.80
N SER A 141 -9.66 37.47 14.69
CA SER A 141 -9.01 37.57 13.39
C SER A 141 -8.11 38.81 13.32
N PRO A 142 -7.00 38.77 12.57
CA PRO A 142 -6.45 39.97 11.94
C PRO A 142 -6.70 39.98 10.42
N PRO A 143 -6.89 41.16 9.82
CA PRO A 143 -7.14 41.33 8.39
C PRO A 143 -5.89 41.77 7.60
N GLN A 144 -5.97 41.54 6.28
CA GLN A 144 -5.67 42.49 5.20
C GLN A 144 -4.23 42.93 4.83
N GLN A 145 -4.07 43.04 3.49
CA GLN A 145 -3.24 43.96 2.70
C GLN A 145 -1.74 43.57 2.56
N SER A 146 -1.11 43.62 1.38
CA SER A 146 -1.16 44.68 0.35
C SER A 146 -0.79 44.22 -1.07
N PRO A 147 -1.16 45.01 -2.10
CA PRO A 147 -0.78 44.89 -3.51
C PRO A 147 0.41 45.82 -3.90
N GLY A 148 0.98 45.64 -5.10
CA GLY A 148 1.88 46.63 -5.73
C GLY A 148 3.02 45.97 -6.54
N VAL A 149 2.93 45.89 -7.87
CA VAL A 149 3.46 46.87 -8.84
C VAL A 149 4.99 46.94 -8.82
N ASP A 150 5.66 46.47 -9.89
CA ASP A 150 6.55 47.37 -10.64
C ASP A 150 6.78 46.90 -12.09
N SER A 151 6.75 47.87 -12.98
CA SER A 151 6.84 47.80 -14.43
C SER A 151 7.90 48.80 -14.86
N GLY A 152 9.11 48.33 -15.21
CA GLY A 152 10.17 49.13 -15.83
C GLY A 152 10.73 48.39 -17.05
N GLN A 153 10.36 48.76 -18.27
CA GLN A 153 10.95 49.82 -19.10
C GLN A 153 12.42 49.62 -19.51
N ARG A 154 12.56 49.13 -20.76
CA ARG A 154 13.35 49.66 -21.89
C ARG A 154 14.88 49.42 -22.01
N PRO A 155 15.37 49.30 -23.27
CA PRO A 155 16.76 49.00 -23.63
C PRO A 155 17.57 50.27 -23.98
N PRO A 156 18.88 50.12 -24.27
CA PRO A 156 19.46 50.87 -25.37
C PRO A 156 20.24 50.00 -26.38
N ARG A 157 20.07 50.44 -27.63
CA ARG A 157 20.90 50.16 -28.81
C ARG A 157 22.38 50.42 -28.53
N GLY A 158 23.23 49.50 -28.99
CA GLY A 158 24.65 49.73 -29.25
C GLY A 158 25.04 49.09 -30.57
N GLN A 159 25.06 49.88 -31.64
CA GLN A 159 25.74 49.56 -32.89
C GLN A 159 27.25 49.64 -32.65
N ALA A 160 27.99 48.59 -33.01
CA ALA A 160 29.41 48.70 -33.33
C ALA A 160 29.75 47.73 -34.45
N SER A 161 29.98 48.31 -35.62
CA SER A 161 30.44 47.71 -36.84
C SER A 161 31.86 47.17 -36.65
N GLN A 162 32.08 45.88 -36.94
CA GLN A 162 33.42 45.36 -37.26
C GLN A 162 33.36 44.64 -38.60
N PRO A 163 34.16 45.06 -39.60
CA PRO A 163 34.41 44.26 -40.77
C PRO A 163 35.62 43.33 -40.52
N ARG A 164 35.66 42.25 -41.30
CA ARG A 164 36.87 41.48 -41.68
C ARG A 164 37.14 40.21 -40.88
N GLY A 165 36.85 39.09 -41.55
CA GLY A 165 37.26 37.76 -41.14
C GLY A 165 36.34 36.70 -41.73
N GLN A 166 36.36 36.52 -43.05
CA GLN A 166 35.85 35.29 -43.67
C GLN A 166 36.77 34.14 -43.25
N MET A 167 36.58 33.64 -42.03
CA MET A 167 36.88 32.26 -41.71
C MET A 167 35.64 31.47 -42.09
N SER A 168 35.83 30.47 -42.96
CA SER A 168 34.90 29.39 -43.21
C SER A 168 34.62 28.69 -41.88
N ARG A 169 33.68 29.26 -41.12
CA ARG A 169 33.12 28.69 -39.91
C ARG A 169 32.20 27.60 -40.41
N GLU A 170 32.72 26.37 -40.47
CA GLU A 170 31.91 25.17 -40.59
C GLU A 170 30.68 25.34 -39.72
N GLY A 171 29.53 25.39 -40.39
CA GLY A 171 28.24 25.65 -39.79
C GLY A 171 27.94 24.57 -38.77
N HIS A 172 28.39 24.81 -37.53
CA HIS A 172 27.83 24.21 -36.34
C HIS A 172 26.43 24.79 -36.25
N SER A 173 25.53 24.15 -36.99
CA SER A 173 24.10 24.31 -36.88
C SER A 173 23.81 24.10 -35.40
N ASN A 174 23.59 25.21 -34.68
CA ASN A 174 22.94 25.18 -33.38
C ASN A 174 21.52 24.67 -33.66
N ALA A 175 21.41 23.36 -33.88
CA ALA A 175 20.16 22.67 -34.04
C ALA A 175 19.44 22.85 -32.71
N ASN A 176 18.52 23.80 -32.70
CA ASN A 176 17.73 24.10 -31.54
C ASN A 176 16.94 22.81 -31.24
N PRO A 177 17.16 22.12 -30.11
CA PRO A 177 16.52 20.82 -29.85
C PRO A 177 14.98 20.93 -29.88
N ALA A 178 14.45 22.13 -29.58
CA ALA A 178 13.04 22.46 -29.72
C ALA A 178 12.53 22.47 -31.17
N ALA A 179 13.36 22.78 -32.16
CA ALA A 179 12.99 22.78 -33.57
C ALA A 179 13.01 21.37 -34.19
N MET A 180 13.81 20.45 -33.63
CA MET A 180 13.77 19.02 -34.02
C MET A 180 12.50 18.31 -33.54
N LEU A 181 11.92 18.76 -32.43
CA LEU A 181 10.66 18.20 -31.91
C LEU A 181 9.43 18.51 -32.79
N SER A 182 9.48 19.55 -33.63
CA SER A 182 8.30 20.06 -34.35
C SER A 182 8.16 19.58 -35.80
N SER A 183 9.18 18.97 -36.42
CA SER A 183 9.16 18.73 -37.87
C SER A 183 8.87 17.29 -38.33
N GLY A 184 8.67 16.32 -37.44
CA GLY A 184 8.42 14.93 -37.88
C GLY A 184 7.84 13.97 -36.85
N PHE A 185 7.64 14.41 -35.60
CA PHE A 185 7.11 13.56 -34.56
C PHE A 185 5.62 13.28 -34.78
N ARG A 186 5.27 12.03 -35.10
CA ARG A 186 3.88 11.56 -35.14
C ARG A 186 3.54 10.96 -33.78
N PRO A 187 2.96 11.73 -32.83
CA PRO A 187 2.65 11.24 -31.48
C PRO A 187 1.73 10.01 -31.48
N VAL A 188 1.03 9.76 -32.58
CA VAL A 188 0.18 8.58 -32.81
C VAL A 188 0.96 7.27 -32.64
N GLY A 189 2.23 7.20 -33.05
CA GLY A 189 3.05 6.00 -32.89
C GLY A 189 3.32 5.69 -31.42
N GLY A 190 3.88 6.65 -30.69
CA GLY A 190 4.16 6.53 -29.26
C GLY A 190 2.92 6.18 -28.43
N PHE A 191 1.78 6.80 -28.73
CA PHE A 191 0.52 6.48 -28.09
C PHE A 191 0.12 5.02 -28.30
N LEU A 192 -0.01 4.55 -29.55
CA LEU A 192 -0.46 3.19 -29.85
C LEU A 192 0.46 2.12 -29.25
N TYR A 193 1.77 2.26 -29.41
CA TYR A 193 2.73 1.31 -28.86
C TYR A 193 2.85 1.43 -27.34
N GLY A 194 2.59 2.61 -26.76
CA GLY A 194 2.45 2.77 -25.31
C GLY A 194 1.24 2.03 -24.75
N LEU A 195 0.08 2.09 -25.44
CA LEU A 195 -1.10 1.31 -25.06
C LEU A 195 -0.82 -0.20 -25.15
N LEU A 196 -0.20 -0.65 -26.24
CA LEU A 196 0.18 -2.06 -26.40
C LEU A 196 1.18 -2.49 -25.33
N GLY A 197 2.18 -1.66 -25.05
CA GLY A 197 3.14 -1.89 -23.98
C GLY A 197 2.46 -2.04 -22.62
N PHE A 198 1.49 -1.18 -22.31
CA PHE A 198 0.69 -1.31 -21.09
C PHE A 198 -0.07 -2.64 -21.04
N ILE A 199 -0.83 -2.97 -22.09
CA ILE A 199 -1.65 -4.19 -22.13
C ILE A 199 -0.77 -5.44 -22.00
N LEU A 200 0.35 -5.50 -22.71
CA LEU A 200 1.28 -6.62 -22.64
C LEU A 200 1.93 -6.71 -21.26
N SER A 201 2.47 -5.62 -20.74
CA SER A 201 3.05 -5.58 -19.38
C SER A 201 2.06 -6.06 -18.34
N PHE A 202 0.82 -5.54 -18.36
CA PHE A 202 -0.25 -5.95 -17.46
C PHE A 202 -0.53 -7.45 -17.58
N THR A 203 -0.82 -7.91 -18.81
CA THR A 203 -1.20 -9.30 -19.07
C THR A 203 -0.11 -10.28 -18.65
N PHE A 204 1.14 -10.07 -19.07
CA PHE A 204 2.24 -10.98 -18.73
C PHE A 204 2.56 -10.96 -17.24
N THR A 205 2.53 -9.79 -16.62
CA THR A 205 2.82 -9.64 -15.18
C THR A 205 1.76 -10.36 -14.35
N THR A 206 0.49 -10.13 -14.64
CA THR A 206 -0.62 -10.77 -13.93
C THR A 206 -0.60 -12.29 -14.15
N ILE A 207 -0.49 -12.77 -15.39
CA ILE A 207 -0.45 -14.22 -15.66
C ILE A 207 0.72 -14.88 -14.91
N TYR A 208 1.91 -14.29 -14.96
CA TYR A 208 3.08 -14.85 -14.30
C TYR A 208 2.94 -14.83 -12.77
N PHE A 209 2.38 -13.76 -12.20
CA PHE A 209 2.11 -13.64 -10.78
C PHE A 209 1.18 -14.77 -10.29
N PHE A 210 0.05 -14.98 -10.96
CA PHE A 210 -0.90 -16.04 -10.60
C PHE A 210 -0.32 -17.44 -10.80
N TYR A 211 0.45 -17.65 -11.88
CA TYR A 211 1.18 -18.91 -12.08
C TYR A 211 2.10 -19.21 -10.89
N ARG A 212 2.87 -18.20 -10.44
CA ARG A 212 3.79 -18.35 -9.29
C ARG A 212 3.04 -18.53 -7.98
N LEU A 213 1.96 -17.80 -7.75
CA LEU A 213 1.13 -17.98 -6.57
C LEU A 213 0.55 -19.39 -6.50
N ASN A 214 -0.06 -19.87 -7.58
CA ASN A 214 -0.61 -21.22 -7.67
C ASN A 214 0.45 -22.28 -7.35
N GLU A 215 1.68 -22.12 -7.84
CA GLU A 215 2.81 -23.01 -7.54
C GLU A 215 3.26 -22.92 -6.07
N ILE A 216 3.23 -21.73 -5.47
CA ILE A 216 3.64 -21.48 -4.08
C ILE A 216 2.60 -22.01 -3.08
N THR A 217 1.32 -21.88 -3.39
CA THR A 217 0.19 -22.22 -2.52
C THR A 217 -0.42 -23.59 -2.80
N ASP A 218 0.18 -24.37 -3.70
CA ASP A 218 -0.33 -25.67 -4.15
C ASP A 218 -1.81 -25.60 -4.61
N GLY A 219 -2.15 -24.52 -5.31
CA GLY A 219 -3.50 -24.25 -5.82
C GLY A 219 -4.42 -23.46 -4.88
N ASN A 220 -4.02 -23.20 -3.64
CA ASN A 220 -4.84 -22.45 -2.66
C ASN A 220 -4.54 -20.94 -2.70
N ILE A 221 -4.87 -20.27 -3.81
CA ILE A 221 -4.55 -18.85 -4.04
C ILE A 221 -5.35 -17.92 -3.11
N ASP A 222 -6.59 -18.30 -2.81
CA ASP A 222 -7.54 -17.55 -1.98
C ASP A 222 -7.06 -17.41 -0.53
N ALA A 223 -6.13 -18.27 -0.09
CA ALA A 223 -5.48 -18.13 1.21
C ALA A 223 -4.48 -16.95 1.29
N VAL A 224 -4.11 -16.35 0.16
CA VAL A 224 -3.07 -15.31 0.06
C VAL A 224 -3.61 -14.01 -0.53
N LEU A 225 -4.48 -14.12 -1.54
CA LEU A 225 -5.08 -12.96 -2.19
C LEU A 225 -6.53 -12.78 -1.76
N PRO A 226 -7.01 -11.52 -1.72
CA PRO A 226 -8.43 -11.25 -1.65
C PRO A 226 -9.17 -11.81 -2.88
N ASP A 227 -10.43 -12.22 -2.70
CA ASP A 227 -11.29 -12.76 -3.78
C ASP A 227 -11.69 -11.70 -4.82
N GLU A 228 -11.45 -10.42 -4.53
CA GLU A 228 -11.82 -9.31 -5.39
C GLU A 228 -11.05 -9.30 -6.71
N ILE A 229 -11.77 -9.07 -7.81
CA ILE A 229 -11.17 -8.93 -9.14
C ILE A 229 -10.19 -7.75 -9.23
N GLN A 230 -10.28 -6.81 -8.30
CA GLN A 230 -9.39 -5.66 -8.17
C GLN A 230 -7.97 -6.08 -7.74
N ALA A 231 -7.83 -7.16 -6.95
CA ALA A 231 -6.53 -7.66 -6.50
C ALA A 231 -5.64 -8.14 -7.65
N PHE A 232 -6.23 -8.52 -8.80
CA PHE A 232 -5.49 -8.93 -10.00
C PHE A 232 -4.56 -7.83 -10.53
N GLY A 233 -4.93 -6.56 -10.34
CA GLY A 233 -4.11 -5.44 -10.78
C GLY A 233 -2.98 -5.11 -9.82
N TRP A 234 -3.08 -5.49 -8.55
CA TRP A 234 -2.16 -5.04 -7.51
C TRP A 234 -0.73 -5.51 -7.72
N ALA A 235 -0.54 -6.76 -8.14
CA ALA A 235 0.78 -7.28 -8.50
C ALA A 235 1.44 -6.51 -9.65
N PHE A 236 0.65 -6.04 -10.62
CA PHE A 236 1.15 -5.20 -11.71
C PHE A 236 1.60 -3.82 -11.20
N TYR A 237 0.90 -3.21 -10.25
CA TYR A 237 1.34 -1.95 -9.62
C TYR A 237 2.60 -2.14 -8.79
N ASN A 238 2.68 -3.21 -8.00
CA ASN A 238 3.91 -3.52 -7.26
C ASN A 238 5.09 -3.76 -8.22
N ALA A 239 4.87 -4.40 -9.37
CA ALA A 239 5.89 -4.54 -10.42
C ALA A 239 6.29 -3.21 -11.08
N ASN A 240 5.49 -2.15 -10.94
CA ASN A 240 5.84 -0.77 -11.30
C ASN A 240 6.40 0.01 -10.10
N MET A 241 6.76 -0.65 -9.00
CA MET A 241 7.22 -0.03 -7.75
C MET A 241 6.18 0.93 -7.14
N VAL A 242 4.89 0.63 -7.33
CA VAL A 242 3.78 1.33 -6.70
C VAL A 242 3.16 0.43 -5.65
N ASP A 243 3.14 0.89 -4.41
CA ASP A 243 2.58 0.13 -3.30
C ASP A 243 1.05 0.20 -3.29
N ILE A 244 0.43 -0.80 -2.67
CA ILE A 244 -1.01 -0.81 -2.40
C ILE A 244 -1.22 -0.20 -1.02
N THR A 245 -2.02 0.85 -0.95
CA THR A 245 -2.35 1.50 0.32
C THR A 245 -3.74 1.09 0.75
N VAL A 246 -3.86 0.65 2.01
CA VAL A 246 -5.14 0.44 2.68
C VAL A 246 -5.37 1.60 3.63
N SER A 247 -6.50 2.28 3.48
CA SER A 247 -6.88 3.45 4.28
C SER A 247 -8.24 3.24 4.93
N ALA A 248 -8.40 3.64 6.18
CA ALA A 248 -9.68 3.61 6.89
C ALA A 248 -9.90 4.95 7.61
N GLY A 249 -11.11 5.50 7.51
CA GLY A 249 -11.42 6.81 8.11
C GLY A 249 -10.54 7.97 7.61
N GLY A 250 -10.02 7.87 6.39
CA GLY A 250 -9.15 8.88 5.77
C GLY A 250 -7.68 8.84 6.18
N ALA A 251 -7.26 7.87 7.00
CA ALA A 251 -5.86 7.63 7.33
C ALA A 251 -5.35 6.35 6.65
N SER A 252 -4.13 6.36 6.13
CA SER A 252 -3.43 5.16 5.67
C SER A 252 -3.08 4.30 6.89
N VAL A 253 -3.43 3.02 6.82
CA VAL A 253 -3.28 2.04 7.91
C VAL A 253 -2.29 0.94 7.53
N GLU A 254 -2.24 0.57 6.25
CA GLU A 254 -1.33 -0.47 5.75
C GLU A 254 -0.78 -0.10 4.37
N VAL A 255 0.48 -0.47 4.13
CA VAL A 255 1.14 -0.38 2.84
C VAL A 255 1.60 -1.78 2.48
N ILE A 256 1.14 -2.29 1.34
CA ILE A 256 1.32 -3.67 0.92
C ILE A 256 2.09 -3.69 -0.41
N ASN A 257 3.18 -4.44 -0.42
CA ASN A 257 3.87 -4.85 -1.62
C ASN A 257 3.95 -6.38 -1.65
N TYR A 258 3.17 -7.03 -2.53
CA TYR A 258 3.09 -8.48 -2.62
C TYR A 258 4.41 -9.12 -3.04
N LEU A 259 5.22 -8.40 -3.82
CA LEU A 259 6.51 -8.90 -4.29
C LEU A 259 7.53 -8.99 -3.15
N ASP A 260 7.39 -8.13 -2.13
CA ASP A 260 8.25 -8.13 -0.94
C ASP A 260 7.65 -8.98 0.19
N ARG A 261 6.31 -9.05 0.30
CA ARG A 261 5.60 -9.80 1.35
C ARG A 261 5.68 -11.31 1.15
N ILE A 262 5.82 -11.78 -0.09
CA ILE A 262 5.85 -13.20 -0.42
C ILE A 262 7.29 -13.58 -0.80
N ASP A 263 8.05 -14.11 0.17
CA ASP A 263 9.48 -14.43 0.04
C ASP A 263 9.86 -15.26 -1.20
N LYS A 264 8.94 -16.09 -1.70
CA LYS A 264 9.15 -16.97 -2.86
C LYS A 264 8.94 -16.26 -4.21
N LEU A 265 8.46 -15.00 -4.20
CA LEU A 265 8.36 -14.17 -5.39
C LEU A 265 9.66 -13.38 -5.57
N ASN A 266 10.24 -13.48 -6.77
CA ASN A 266 11.44 -12.71 -7.10
C ASN A 266 11.05 -11.39 -7.76
N GLY A 267 11.00 -10.31 -6.99
CA GLY A 267 10.66 -8.96 -7.48
C GLY A 267 11.47 -8.52 -8.71
N VAL A 268 12.74 -8.94 -8.83
CA VAL A 268 13.60 -8.61 -9.99
C VAL A 268 13.01 -9.13 -11.30
N VAL A 269 12.38 -10.31 -11.29
CA VAL A 269 11.74 -10.89 -12.49
C VAL A 269 10.56 -10.02 -12.92
N PHE A 270 9.74 -9.57 -11.97
CA PHE A 270 8.59 -8.71 -12.23
C PHE A 270 9.00 -7.33 -12.77
N TYR A 271 9.99 -6.69 -12.15
CA TYR A 271 10.56 -5.43 -12.64
C TYR A 271 11.14 -5.59 -14.05
N GLY A 272 11.83 -6.72 -14.29
CA GLY A 272 12.39 -7.07 -15.59
C GLY A 272 11.34 -7.26 -16.67
N MET A 273 10.18 -7.84 -16.36
CA MET A 273 9.08 -7.99 -17.32
C MET A 273 8.55 -6.63 -17.80
N ILE A 274 8.28 -5.70 -16.88
CA ILE A 274 7.83 -4.34 -17.23
C ILE A 274 8.87 -3.65 -18.10
N ALA A 275 10.14 -3.70 -17.70
CA ALA A 275 11.26 -3.15 -18.45
C ALA A 275 11.35 -3.73 -19.87
N LEU A 276 11.24 -5.05 -20.00
CA LEU A 276 11.33 -5.75 -21.28
C LEU A 276 10.17 -5.38 -22.23
N MET A 277 8.94 -5.33 -21.73
CA MET A 277 7.78 -4.97 -22.55
C MET A 277 7.83 -3.52 -23.03
N LEU A 278 8.28 -2.60 -22.17
CA LEU A 278 8.51 -1.19 -22.54
C LEU A 278 9.67 -1.04 -23.54
N PHE A 279 10.74 -1.81 -23.37
CA PHE A 279 11.84 -1.88 -24.32
C PHE A 279 11.36 -2.33 -25.70
N ILE A 280 10.61 -3.43 -25.79
CA ILE A 280 10.05 -3.94 -27.06
C ILE A 280 9.11 -2.91 -27.68
N SER A 281 8.31 -2.23 -26.87
CA SER A 281 7.40 -1.18 -27.34
C SER A 281 8.17 0.02 -27.92
N GLY A 282 9.19 0.50 -27.21
CA GLY A 282 10.02 1.62 -27.68
C GLY A 282 10.81 1.28 -28.94
N TYR A 283 11.37 0.07 -29.02
CA TYR A 283 12.00 -0.47 -30.22
C TYR A 283 11.01 -0.52 -31.40
N SER A 284 9.78 -0.95 -31.14
CA SER A 284 8.72 -1.05 -32.15
C SER A 284 8.29 0.33 -32.66
N VAL A 285 8.26 1.36 -31.83
CA VAL A 285 7.99 2.74 -32.28
C VAL A 285 9.10 3.21 -33.23
N ALA A 286 10.35 3.09 -32.80
CA ALA A 286 11.49 3.62 -33.54
C ALA A 286 11.72 2.89 -34.89
N SER A 287 11.52 1.57 -34.93
CA SER A 287 11.64 0.76 -36.16
C SER A 287 10.57 1.04 -37.21
N ARG A 288 9.49 1.74 -36.87
CA ARG A 288 8.40 2.08 -37.81
C ARG A 288 8.61 3.42 -38.50
N VAL A 289 9.63 4.18 -38.12
CA VAL A 289 9.97 5.43 -38.80
C VAL A 289 10.66 5.09 -40.12
N THR A 290 10.16 5.64 -41.22
CA THR A 290 10.67 5.36 -42.57
C THR A 290 12.04 5.97 -42.82
N ASP A 291 12.34 7.09 -42.15
CA ASP A 291 13.61 7.77 -42.28
C ASP A 291 14.63 7.19 -41.28
N PRO A 292 15.91 7.05 -41.68
CA PRO A 292 16.95 6.55 -40.79
C PRO A 292 17.13 7.48 -39.58
N LEU A 293 16.79 7.00 -38.40
CA LEU A 293 16.97 7.74 -37.16
C LEU A 293 18.44 7.69 -36.70
N THR A 294 18.92 8.80 -36.15
CA THR A 294 20.10 8.80 -35.28
C THR A 294 19.79 8.10 -33.96
N GLY A 295 20.81 7.63 -33.24
CA GLY A 295 20.62 7.00 -31.92
C GLY A 295 19.79 7.88 -30.96
N PRO A 296 20.13 9.17 -30.78
CA PRO A 296 19.34 10.07 -29.96
C PRO A 296 17.88 10.26 -30.42
N GLU A 297 17.64 10.37 -31.73
CA GLU A 297 16.27 10.49 -32.26
C GLU A 297 15.47 9.19 -32.04
N GLY A 298 16.10 8.02 -32.19
CA GLY A 298 15.52 6.73 -31.84
C GLY A 298 15.15 6.65 -30.36
N ALA A 299 16.01 7.15 -29.47
CA ALA A 299 15.72 7.20 -28.04
C ALA A 299 14.51 8.09 -27.72
N VAL A 300 14.39 9.25 -28.37
CA VAL A 300 13.22 10.15 -28.22
C VAL A 300 11.95 9.48 -28.76
N ALA A 301 12.03 8.82 -29.92
CA ALA A 301 10.93 8.06 -30.48
C ALA A 301 10.51 6.91 -29.55
N GLY A 302 11.46 6.17 -28.99
CA GLY A 302 11.19 5.09 -28.04
C GLY A 302 10.58 5.58 -26.73
N ALA A 303 11.09 6.68 -26.16
CA ALA A 303 10.56 7.28 -24.94
C ALA A 303 9.12 7.80 -25.10
N SER A 304 8.65 8.04 -26.33
CA SER A 304 7.28 8.48 -26.62
C SER A 304 6.19 7.50 -26.19
N VAL A 305 6.55 6.23 -25.89
CA VAL A 305 5.61 5.23 -25.35
C VAL A 305 4.98 5.67 -24.03
N VAL A 306 5.63 6.57 -23.28
CA VAL A 306 5.07 7.17 -22.05
C VAL A 306 3.70 7.82 -22.30
N VAL A 307 3.47 8.37 -23.49
CA VAL A 307 2.22 9.07 -23.84
C VAL A 307 1.02 8.12 -23.86
N GLY A 308 1.22 6.86 -24.23
CA GLY A 308 0.17 5.83 -24.16
C GLY A 308 0.16 5.08 -22.83
N TYR A 309 1.33 4.79 -22.26
CA TYR A 309 1.46 3.99 -21.05
C TYR A 309 0.97 4.71 -19.79
N LEU A 310 1.41 5.96 -19.60
CA LEU A 310 1.19 6.68 -18.34
C LEU A 310 -0.28 7.01 -18.07
N PRO A 311 -1.09 7.46 -19.05
CA PRO A 311 -2.52 7.70 -18.81
C PRO A 311 -3.28 6.43 -18.42
N LEU A 312 -2.93 5.28 -19.00
CA LEU A 312 -3.53 3.99 -18.63
C LEU A 312 -3.09 3.54 -17.24
N LEU A 313 -1.81 3.70 -16.90
CA LEU A 313 -1.31 3.42 -15.55
C LEU A 313 -2.01 4.30 -14.50
N ALA A 314 -2.22 5.58 -14.80
CA ALA A 314 -2.98 6.45 -13.91
C ALA A 314 -4.46 6.04 -13.83
N ALA A 315 -5.11 5.75 -14.97
CA ALA A 315 -6.52 5.35 -15.01
C ALA A 315 -6.77 4.02 -14.28
N GLY A 316 -5.84 3.07 -14.36
CA GLY A 316 -5.96 1.78 -13.69
C GLY A 316 -5.99 1.90 -12.17
N THR A 317 -5.40 2.94 -11.56
CA THR A 317 -5.48 3.12 -10.09
C THR A 317 -6.91 3.20 -9.61
N PHE A 318 -7.80 3.82 -10.38
CA PHE A 318 -9.22 3.92 -10.07
C PHE A 318 -9.95 2.59 -10.32
N LEU A 319 -9.51 1.82 -11.32
CA LEU A 319 -10.11 0.52 -11.65
C LEU A 319 -9.75 -0.58 -10.63
N PHE A 320 -8.58 -0.49 -10.01
CA PHE A 320 -8.07 -1.46 -9.04
C PHE A 320 -8.13 -0.95 -7.61
N THR A 321 -8.87 0.13 -7.35
CA THR A 321 -9.24 0.52 -6.00
C THR A 321 -10.54 -0.17 -5.61
N THR A 322 -10.58 -0.77 -4.43
CA THR A 322 -11.79 -1.32 -3.82
C THR A 322 -12.13 -0.57 -2.53
N GLU A 323 -13.42 -0.49 -2.21
CA GLU A 323 -13.93 0.11 -0.99
C GLU A 323 -14.85 -0.89 -0.28
N GLU A 324 -14.53 -1.23 0.95
CA GLU A 324 -15.27 -2.19 1.75
C GLU A 324 -15.34 -1.73 3.21
N LEU A 325 -16.54 -1.69 3.79
CA LEU A 325 -16.79 -1.31 5.19
C LEU A 325 -16.14 0.02 5.63
N GLY A 326 -15.99 0.99 4.72
CA GLY A 326 -15.36 2.28 5.00
C GLY A 326 -13.84 2.26 5.00
N ALA A 327 -13.23 1.14 4.58
CA ALA A 327 -11.84 1.04 4.21
C ALA A 327 -11.69 1.06 2.68
N THR A 328 -10.65 1.72 2.19
CA THR A 328 -10.30 1.80 0.77
C THR A 328 -8.94 1.16 0.57
N ALA A 329 -8.84 0.18 -0.33
CA ALA A 329 -7.59 -0.47 -0.68
C ALA A 329 -7.32 -0.33 -2.17
N GLY A 330 -6.13 0.15 -2.55
CA GLY A 330 -5.78 0.31 -3.95
C GLY A 330 -4.37 0.86 -4.16
N PRO A 331 -3.92 0.95 -5.42
CA PRO A 331 -2.62 1.51 -5.74
C PRO A 331 -2.47 2.95 -5.24
N GLU A 332 -1.30 3.29 -4.70
CA GLU A 332 -1.01 4.65 -4.25
C GLU A 332 -1.10 5.64 -5.42
N ILE A 333 -2.08 6.53 -5.37
CA ILE A 333 -2.21 7.65 -6.31
C ILE A 333 -1.32 8.78 -5.82
N GLY A 334 -0.12 8.89 -6.40
CA GLY A 334 0.83 9.89 -5.93
C GLY A 334 2.03 10.12 -6.82
N VAL A 335 3.03 10.78 -6.24
CA VAL A 335 4.30 11.07 -6.88
C VAL A 335 5.01 9.76 -7.26
N THR A 336 4.90 8.71 -6.44
CA THR A 336 5.50 7.39 -6.68
C THR A 336 5.07 6.81 -8.03
N LEU A 337 3.76 6.80 -8.31
CA LEU A 337 3.22 6.29 -9.57
C LEU A 337 3.67 7.10 -10.77
N LEU A 338 3.59 8.44 -10.69
CA LEU A 338 4.00 9.29 -11.79
C LEU A 338 5.51 9.18 -12.04
N LEU A 339 6.30 9.16 -10.97
CA LEU A 339 7.75 9.07 -11.04
C LEU A 339 8.18 7.75 -11.67
N TRP A 340 7.74 6.61 -11.14
CA TRP A 340 8.14 5.30 -11.65
C TRP A 340 7.53 5.01 -13.02
N GLY A 341 6.27 5.38 -13.26
CA GLY A 341 5.64 5.26 -14.58
C GLY A 341 6.41 6.01 -15.66
N ILE A 342 6.89 7.23 -15.37
CA ILE A 342 7.73 8.01 -16.28
C ILE A 342 9.12 7.40 -16.40
N ILE A 343 9.80 7.09 -15.30
CA ILE A 343 11.17 6.54 -15.32
C ILE A 343 11.21 5.26 -16.14
N TYR A 344 10.34 4.28 -15.87
CA TYR A 344 10.32 3.02 -16.60
C TYR A 344 10.09 3.22 -18.10
N SER A 345 9.06 3.98 -18.46
CA SER A 345 8.69 4.17 -19.87
C SER A 345 9.73 4.98 -20.65
N VAL A 346 10.28 6.04 -20.07
CA VAL A 346 11.31 6.87 -20.72
C VAL A 346 12.63 6.12 -20.82
N VAL A 347 13.09 5.47 -19.75
CA VAL A 347 14.38 4.76 -19.74
C VAL A 347 14.32 3.53 -20.64
N PHE A 348 13.41 2.59 -20.38
CA PHE A 348 13.39 1.34 -21.14
C PHE A 348 12.85 1.51 -22.56
N GLY A 349 11.82 2.34 -22.73
CA GLY A 349 11.34 2.72 -24.07
C GLY A 349 12.42 3.44 -24.87
N GLY A 350 13.13 4.38 -24.24
CA GLY A 350 14.24 5.11 -24.87
C GLY A 350 15.41 4.20 -25.26
N ILE A 351 15.82 3.28 -24.37
CA ILE A 351 16.87 2.29 -24.70
C ILE A 351 16.43 1.39 -25.87
N GLY A 352 15.17 0.94 -25.89
CA GLY A 352 14.61 0.18 -27.01
C GLY A 352 14.69 0.93 -28.32
N GLY A 353 14.28 2.20 -28.33
CA GLY A 353 14.35 3.04 -29.52
C GLY A 353 15.78 3.38 -29.96
N TYR A 354 16.72 3.57 -29.02
CA TYR A 354 18.13 3.81 -29.32
C TYR A 354 18.76 2.62 -30.07
N LEU A 355 18.43 1.40 -29.65
CA LEU A 355 19.00 0.17 -30.22
C LEU A 355 18.32 -0.27 -31.53
N SER A 356 17.20 0.32 -31.93
CA SER A 356 16.52 -0.06 -33.18
C SER A 356 17.31 0.26 -34.45
N ARG A 357 18.39 1.04 -34.34
CA ARG A 357 19.29 1.37 -35.46
C ARG A 357 20.27 0.23 -35.81
N GLY A 358 20.52 -0.69 -34.88
CA GLY A 358 21.62 -1.66 -34.96
C GLY A 358 21.27 -3.02 -35.57
N LEU A 359 20.00 -3.23 -35.95
CA LEU A 359 19.45 -4.46 -36.52
C LEU A 359 18.71 -4.09 -37.82
#